data_AF-A0A6A2XUA5-F1
#
_entry.id   AF-A0A6A2XUA5-F1
#
_cell.length_a   1.000
_cell.length_b   1.000
_cell.length_c   1.000
_cell.angle_alpha   90.00
_cell.angle_beta   90.00
_cell.angle_gamma   90.00
#
_symmetry.space_group_name_H-M   'P 1'
#
loop_
_entity.id
_entity.type
_entity.pdbx_description
1 polymer ?
#
loop_
_entity_poly.entity_id
_entity_poly.type
_entity_poly.pdbx_seq_one_letter_code
_entity_poly.pdbx_strand_id
1 'polypeptide(L)'
;MNRNFFLSLFCFIIALCCLIEMAESADATESSSSSPAIHIIYTEKPQDEQPEAYHLRTLASVLGSEEAAKDALIYSYKTAASGFSAKLTPEQVAEISKQPGVLQVVPSRTLQLHSGPRKLQ
;
A
#
# COMPACT_ATOMS: atom_id res chain seq x y z
N MET A 1 -24.82 48.60 -23.68
CA MET A 1 -24.10 47.67 -22.78
C MET A 1 -22.69 47.52 -23.33
N ASN A 2 -21.67 47.95 -22.57
CA ASN A 2 -20.35 48.26 -23.14
C ASN A 2 -19.53 46.99 -23.38
N ARG A 3 -19.05 46.77 -24.61
CA ARG A 3 -18.21 45.60 -24.96
C ARG A 3 -16.96 45.46 -24.10
N ASN A 4 -16.42 46.59 -23.64
CA ASN A 4 -15.26 46.65 -22.74
C ASN A 4 -15.60 46.16 -21.32
N PHE A 5 -16.87 46.30 -20.90
CA PHE A 5 -17.35 45.77 -19.63
C PHE A 5 -17.38 44.23 -19.65
N PHE A 6 -17.82 43.64 -20.77
CA PHE A 6 -17.80 42.18 -20.96
C PHE A 6 -16.38 41.62 -21.04
N LEU A 7 -15.47 42.29 -21.76
CA LEU A 7 -14.06 41.86 -21.83
C LEU A 7 -13.39 41.93 -20.44
N SER A 8 -13.65 43.00 -19.69
CA SER A 8 -13.12 43.16 -18.33
C SER A 8 -13.68 42.12 -17.37
N LEU A 9 -14.97 41.80 -17.45
CA LEU A 9 -15.61 40.77 -16.63
C LEU A 9 -15.03 39.38 -16.93
N PHE A 10 -14.79 39.10 -18.22
CA PHE A 10 -14.21 37.83 -18.65
C PHE A 10 -12.75 37.67 -18.18
N CYS A 11 -11.95 38.73 -18.27
CA CYS A 11 -10.59 38.74 -17.72
C CYS A 11 -10.57 38.56 -16.20
N PHE A 12 -11.54 39.14 -15.49
CA PHE A 12 -11.66 39.01 -14.03
C PHE A 12 -12.05 37.59 -13.62
N ILE A 13 -12.95 36.94 -14.37
CA ILE A 13 -13.33 35.54 -14.17
C ILE A 13 -12.13 34.60 -14.41
N ILE A 14 -11.33 34.81 -15.46
CA ILE A 14 -10.14 34.00 -15.71
C ILE A 14 -9.10 34.17 -14.59
N ALA A 15 -8.85 35.40 -14.16
CA ALA A 15 -7.94 35.67 -13.04
C ALA A 15 -8.43 35.04 -11.73
N LEU A 16 -9.76 35.04 -11.48
CA LEU A 16 -10.38 34.36 -10.34
C LEU A 16 -10.25 32.83 -10.46
N CYS A 17 -10.42 32.25 -11.65
CA CYS A 17 -10.21 30.81 -11.89
C CYS A 17 -8.75 30.39 -11.66
N CYS A 18 -7.78 31.22 -12.06
CA CYS A 18 -6.36 30.95 -11.81
C CYS A 18 -5.98 30.90 -10.32
N LEU A 19 -6.75 31.53 -9.43
CA LEU A 19 -6.53 31.45 -7.98
C LEU A 19 -7.00 30.09 -7.40
N ILE A 20 -7.90 29.38 -8.08
CA ILE A 20 -8.50 28.13 -7.59
C ILE A 20 -7.61 26.91 -7.94
N GLU A 21 -6.77 27.00 -8.98
CA GLU A 21 -5.79 25.95 -9.35
C GLU A 21 -4.61 25.81 -8.38
N MET A 22 -4.51 26.67 -7.35
CA MET A 22 -3.48 26.57 -6.30
C MET A 22 -3.96 25.80 -5.05
N ALA A 23 -5.17 25.22 -5.07
CA ALA A 23 -5.75 24.50 -3.93
C ALA A 23 -5.78 22.98 -4.06
N GLU A 24 -5.16 22.39 -5.09
CA GLU A 24 -5.00 20.93 -5.20
C GLU A 24 -3.55 20.56 -5.50
N SER A 25 -2.66 20.93 -4.59
CA SER A 25 -1.26 20.48 -4.55
C SER A 25 -0.74 20.54 -3.12
N ALA A 26 -1.35 19.73 -2.26
CA ALA A 26 -0.75 19.18 -1.06
C ALA A 26 -1.68 18.08 -0.57
N ASP A 27 -1.67 16.92 -1.24
CA ASP A 27 -1.71 15.69 -0.45
C ASP A 27 -0.38 15.70 0.29
N ALA A 28 -0.41 16.33 1.46
CA ALA A 28 0.52 15.97 2.50
C ALA A 28 0.23 14.49 2.76
N THR A 29 0.92 13.64 1.98
CA THR A 29 1.44 12.39 2.47
C THR A 29 2.07 12.78 3.80
N GLU A 30 1.30 12.60 4.86
CA GLU A 30 1.82 12.46 6.19
C GLU A 30 2.75 11.26 6.07
N SER A 31 4.00 11.56 5.74
CA SER A 31 5.17 10.84 6.22
C SER A 31 5.15 10.97 7.74
N SER A 32 4.12 10.37 8.35
CA SER A 32 4.26 9.75 9.64
C SER A 32 5.33 8.70 9.40
N SER A 33 6.50 8.97 9.96
CA SER A 33 7.51 7.96 10.27
C SER A 33 6.87 6.96 11.24
N SER A 34 5.86 6.23 10.75
CA SER A 34 5.14 5.22 11.50
C SER A 34 6.01 3.99 11.50
N SER A 35 6.09 3.37 12.67
CA SER A 35 6.94 2.21 12.88
C SER A 35 6.52 1.05 11.97
N PRO A 36 7.48 0.23 11.51
CA PRO A 36 7.17 -0.88 10.64
C PRO A 36 6.28 -1.92 11.35
N ALA A 37 5.21 -2.33 10.67
CA ALA A 37 4.22 -3.27 11.18
C ALA A 37 4.08 -4.50 10.26
N ILE A 38 3.57 -5.60 10.79
CA ILE A 38 3.38 -6.83 10.02
C ILE A 38 2.13 -6.70 9.16
N HIS A 39 2.28 -6.95 7.87
CA HIS A 39 1.20 -6.98 6.89
C HIS A 39 1.12 -8.35 6.25
N ILE A 40 -0.07 -8.71 5.76
CA ILE A 40 -0.33 -9.88 4.93
C ILE A 40 -0.55 -9.37 3.50
N ILE A 41 0.29 -9.84 2.59
CA ILE A 41 0.29 -9.50 1.17
C ILE A 41 -0.30 -10.70 0.43
N TYR A 42 -1.48 -10.52 -0.16
CA TYR A 42 -2.09 -11.50 -1.05
C TYR A 42 -1.59 -11.29 -2.47
N THR A 43 -1.17 -12.37 -3.11
CA THR A 43 -0.68 -12.33 -4.49
C THR A 43 -1.42 -13.32 -5.37
N GLU A 44 -1.31 -13.14 -6.68
CA GLU A 44 -1.57 -14.21 -7.63
C GLU A 44 -0.67 -15.42 -7.33
N LYS A 45 -1.14 -16.60 -7.75
CA LYS A 45 -0.37 -17.84 -7.59
C LYS A 45 0.59 -17.98 -8.78
N PRO A 46 1.91 -18.03 -8.56
CA PRO A 46 2.85 -18.26 -9.66
C PRO A 46 2.62 -19.64 -10.27
N GLN A 47 2.62 -19.72 -11.61
CA GLN A 47 2.46 -20.99 -12.35
C GLN A 47 3.80 -21.66 -12.65
N ASP A 48 4.81 -20.86 -12.99
CA ASP A 48 6.09 -21.36 -13.55
C ASP A 48 7.25 -21.29 -12.55
N GLU A 49 7.02 -20.81 -11.33
CA GLU A 49 8.06 -20.67 -10.31
C GLU A 49 7.57 -21.05 -8.90
N GLN A 50 8.52 -21.35 -8.01
CA GLN A 50 8.22 -21.68 -6.62
C GLN A 50 7.64 -20.45 -5.90
N PRO A 51 6.54 -20.58 -5.13
CA PRO A 51 5.90 -19.44 -4.46
C PRO A 51 6.87 -18.60 -3.62
N GLU A 52 7.77 -19.24 -2.89
CA GLU A 52 8.76 -18.55 -2.05
C GLU A 52 9.70 -17.64 -2.85
N ALA A 53 10.14 -18.10 -4.02
CA ALA A 53 11.04 -17.33 -4.87
C ALA A 53 10.32 -16.10 -5.44
N TYR A 54 9.07 -16.27 -5.88
CA TYR A 54 8.22 -15.17 -6.33
C TYR A 54 7.97 -14.14 -5.22
N HIS A 55 7.60 -14.60 -4.02
CA HIS A 55 7.34 -13.73 -2.86
C HIS A 55 8.58 -12.91 -2.49
N LEU A 56 9.73 -13.57 -2.42
CA LEU A 56 10.99 -12.95 -2.02
C LEU A 56 11.51 -11.97 -3.07
N ARG A 57 11.34 -12.26 -4.37
CA ARG A 57 11.63 -11.31 -5.46
C ARG A 57 10.71 -10.09 -5.41
N THR A 58 9.41 -10.31 -5.21
CA THR A 58 8.42 -9.23 -5.08
C THR A 58 8.77 -8.30 -3.92
N LEU A 59 9.12 -8.89 -2.78
CA LEU A 59 9.51 -8.15 -1.58
C LEU A 59 10.86 -7.41 -1.76
N ALA A 60 11.85 -8.05 -2.39
CA ALA A 60 13.15 -7.45 -2.70
C ALA A 60 13.04 -6.26 -3.66
N SER A 61 12.08 -6.28 -4.60
CA SER A 61 11.86 -5.16 -5.53
C SER A 61 11.48 -3.86 -4.83
N VAL A 62 10.87 -3.95 -3.64
CA VAL A 62 10.46 -2.79 -2.83
C VAL A 62 11.52 -2.43 -1.80
N LEU A 63 12.19 -3.43 -1.20
CA LEU A 63 13.20 -3.22 -0.15
C LEU A 63 14.61 -2.93 -0.69
N GLY A 64 14.83 -3.14 -1.98
CA GLY A 64 16.10 -2.85 -2.66
C GLY A 64 17.16 -3.94 -2.57
N SER A 65 16.98 -5.00 -1.77
CA SER A 65 17.86 -6.16 -1.76
C SER A 65 17.17 -7.44 -1.31
N GLU A 66 17.76 -8.58 -1.68
CA GLU A 66 17.30 -9.90 -1.27
C GLU A 66 17.51 -10.14 0.23
N GLU A 67 18.60 -9.62 0.80
CA GLU A 67 18.90 -9.72 2.22
C GLU A 67 17.85 -8.97 3.06
N ALA A 68 17.52 -7.74 2.66
CA ALA A 68 16.49 -6.96 3.32
C ALA A 68 15.10 -7.64 3.21
N ALA A 69 14.82 -8.28 2.07
CA ALA A 69 13.60 -9.06 1.90
C ALA A 69 13.54 -10.27 2.84
N LYS A 70 14.64 -11.01 2.99
CA LYS A 70 14.74 -12.14 3.93
C LYS A 70 14.55 -11.70 5.37
N ASP A 71 15.12 -10.57 5.76
CA ASP A 71 15.00 -10.02 7.11
C ASP A 71 13.58 -9.52 7.42
N ALA A 72 12.89 -8.98 6.42
CA ALA A 72 11.52 -8.47 6.56
C ALA A 72 10.45 -9.57 6.46
N LEU A 73 10.74 -10.69 5.79
CA LEU A 73 9.79 -11.79 5.55
C LEU A 73 9.49 -12.54 6.84
N ILE A 74 8.22 -12.58 7.23
CA ILE A 74 7.74 -13.33 8.41
C ILE A 74 7.28 -14.73 8.01
N TYR A 75 6.52 -14.85 6.93
CA TYR A 75 5.99 -16.14 6.48
C TYR A 75 5.59 -16.13 5.01
N SER A 76 5.75 -17.26 4.32
CA SER A 76 5.32 -17.48 2.93
C SER A 76 4.16 -18.48 2.91
N TYR A 77 2.96 -18.06 2.47
CA TYR A 77 1.78 -18.91 2.34
C TYR A 77 1.81 -19.65 0.99
N LYS A 78 1.72 -20.99 1.02
CA LYS A 78 1.95 -21.83 -0.17
C LYS A 78 0.74 -22.67 -0.60
N THR A 79 -0.24 -22.86 0.29
CA THR A 79 -1.26 -23.90 0.16
C THR A 79 -2.66 -23.30 0.05
N ALA A 80 -3.26 -22.89 1.18
CA ALA A 80 -4.63 -22.42 1.25
C ALA A 80 -4.82 -20.98 0.71
N ALA A 81 -3.73 -20.23 0.60
CA ALA A 81 -3.69 -18.89 0.02
C ALA A 81 -2.32 -18.70 -0.65
N SER A 82 -2.27 -17.80 -1.63
CA SER A 82 -1.03 -17.33 -2.24
C SER A 82 -0.69 -15.96 -1.70
N GLY A 83 0.56 -15.78 -1.29
CA GLY A 83 1.03 -14.54 -0.68
C GLY A 83 1.99 -14.78 0.48
N PHE A 84 2.32 -13.71 1.20
CA PHE A 84 3.28 -13.74 2.30
C PHE A 84 2.94 -12.69 3.37
N SER A 85 3.55 -12.80 4.54
CA SER A 85 3.54 -11.73 5.54
C SER A 85 4.94 -11.17 5.74
N ALA A 86 5.02 -9.85 5.87
CA ALA A 86 6.28 -9.14 6.01
C ALA A 86 6.13 -7.93 6.93
N LYS A 87 7.22 -7.52 7.56
CA LYS A 87 7.30 -6.31 8.38
C LYS A 87 7.69 -5.12 7.50
N LEU A 88 6.75 -4.18 7.31
CA LEU A 88 6.86 -3.08 6.34
C LEU A 88 6.53 -1.73 6.98
N THR A 89 7.19 -0.67 6.54
CA THR A 89 6.79 0.72 6.80
C THR A 89 5.56 1.09 5.95
N PRO A 90 4.82 2.17 6.28
CA PRO A 90 3.70 2.61 5.45
C PRO A 90 4.09 2.91 4.00
N GLU A 91 5.27 3.52 3.81
CA GLU A 91 5.81 3.80 2.47
C GLU A 91 6.03 2.49 1.68
N GLN A 92 6.61 1.48 2.31
CA GLN A 92 6.81 0.17 1.69
C GLN A 92 5.48 -0.54 1.40
N VAL A 93 4.45 -0.35 2.23
CA VAL A 93 3.09 -0.86 1.97
C VAL A 93 2.49 -0.19 0.74
N ALA A 94 2.66 1.12 0.59
CA ALA A 94 2.18 1.84 -0.58
C ALA A 94 2.90 1.37 -1.85
N GLU A 95 4.21 1.13 -1.79
CA GLU A 95 4.98 0.63 -2.94
C GLU A 95 4.67 -0.84 -3.28
N ILE A 96 4.54 -1.72 -2.29
CA ILE A 96 4.25 -3.14 -2.56
C ILE A 96 2.84 -3.34 -3.11
N SER A 97 1.89 -2.48 -2.74
CA SER A 97 0.51 -2.51 -3.28
C SER A 97 0.45 -2.20 -4.77
N LYS A 98 1.50 -1.59 -5.34
CA LYS A 98 1.60 -1.26 -6.77
C LYS A 98 2.27 -2.38 -7.58
N GLN A 99 2.84 -3.39 -6.92
CA GLN A 99 3.60 -4.44 -7.61
C GLN A 99 2.67 -5.35 -8.43
N PRO A 100 3.04 -5.71 -9.67
CA PRO A 100 2.27 -6.64 -10.48
C PRO A 100 2.05 -7.99 -9.78
N GLY A 101 0.80 -8.47 -9.80
CA GLY A 101 0.40 -9.71 -9.14
C GLY A 101 0.14 -9.57 -7.64
N VAL A 102 0.33 -8.40 -7.02
CA VAL A 102 -0.18 -8.11 -5.67
C VAL A 102 -1.65 -7.75 -5.78
N LEU A 103 -2.50 -8.52 -5.09
CA LEU A 103 -3.95 -8.37 -5.13
C LEU A 103 -4.47 -7.50 -3.97
N GLN A 104 -3.86 -7.64 -2.79
CA GLN A 104 -4.28 -6.93 -1.60
C GLN A 104 -3.19 -6.91 -0.53
N VAL A 105 -3.08 -5.82 0.23
CA VAL A 105 -2.24 -5.73 1.43
C VAL A 105 -3.13 -5.39 2.62
N VAL A 106 -3.09 -6.20 3.68
CA VAL A 106 -3.88 -5.99 4.90
C VAL A 106 -3.00 -6.03 6.14
N PRO A 107 -3.31 -5.25 7.19
CA PRO A 107 -2.56 -5.34 8.45
C PRO A 107 -2.78 -6.70 9.13
N SER A 108 -1.70 -7.31 9.61
CA SER A 108 -1.77 -8.54 10.39
C SER A 108 -2.38 -8.27 11.76
N ARG A 109 -3.26 -9.15 12.22
CA ARG A 109 -3.94 -9.04 13.52
C ARG A 109 -3.74 -10.32 14.33
N THR A 110 -3.27 -10.17 15.56
CA THR A 110 -3.24 -11.28 16.52
C THR A 110 -4.63 -11.44 17.13
N LEU A 111 -5.22 -12.62 16.98
CA LEU A 111 -6.52 -12.97 17.58
C LEU A 111 -6.31 -13.89 18.78
N GLN A 112 -7.10 -13.69 19.84
CA GLN A 112 -7.13 -14.63 20.96
C GLN A 112 -8.11 -15.76 20.65
N LEU A 113 -7.63 -16.99 20.69
CA LEU A 113 -8.50 -18.16 20.54
C LEU A 113 -9.32 -18.34 21.83
N HIS A 114 -10.64 -18.42 21.68
CA HIS A 114 -11.53 -18.69 22.80
C HIS A 114 -11.27 -20.12 23.31
N SER A 115 -10.75 -20.23 24.53
CA SER A 115 -10.61 -21.52 25.19
C SER A 115 -11.90 -21.84 25.93
N GLY A 116 -12.72 -22.76 25.39
CA GLY A 116 -13.88 -23.29 26.12
C GLY A 116 -13.44 -24.08 27.37
N PRO A 117 -14.30 -24.26 28.38
CA PRO A 117 -13.96 -25.00 29.59
C PRO A 117 -13.68 -26.48 29.24
N ARG A 118 -12.42 -26.93 29.45
CA ARG A 118 -12.05 -28.35 29.41
C ARG A 118 -12.76 -29.07 30.56
N LYS A 119 -13.85 -29.79 30.29
CA LYS A 119 -14.35 -30.86 31.15
C LYS A 119 -13.50 -32.09 30.86
N LEU A 120 -12.50 -32.35 31.69
CA LEU A 120 -11.86 -33.66 31.76
C LEU A 120 -12.83 -34.56 32.55
N GLN A 121 -13.37 -35.60 31.91
CA GLN A 121 -14.02 -36.74 32.56
C GLN A 121 -13.02 -37.89 32.62
#